data_AF-A0A256JB18-F1
#
_entry.id   AF-A0A256JB18-F1
#
_cell.length_a   1.000
_cell.length_b   1.000
_cell.length_c   1.000
_cell.angle_alpha   90.00
_cell.angle_beta   90.00
_cell.angle_gamma   90.00
#
_symmetry.space_group_name_H-M   'P 1'
#
loop_
_entity.id
_entity.type
_entity.pdbx_description
1 polymer ?
#
loop_
_entity_poly.entity_id
_entity_poly.type
_entity_poly.pdbx_seq_one_letter_code
_entity_poly.pdbx_strand_id
1 'polypeptide(L)'
;MEVPPTVREHAGVPLLVGIGGGLFATHVWHAVGEEESAATFLLGIVAPMLFAAGVVGGGVWLWRRDTDGEYALRVGSWSAVGAAVLAVGGVLVILYQQQYGVVMDEQAFVVVNAASGGALLGFIVGVYDIRQRRAEERATRLTRQLTVLNRVLRHDIRTNANVIQGNASLLTEESVDTDEKADTIRQQATDLVKLGKQARSVEQILTTEEVDRESQELTPTVEACCERVRRDNPSAEIDVSLPPTVPVVAHRLIDSALANVIENAVEHNDKETPRVRVETEPVSRNGTDYVELRVADNGPGIAESEIEVLKRGYETDLEHTSGLGLWLVSWIVARSGGEVRFEENDPEGSVVCLRLARADGGARSVGGSDTAAPAV
;
A
#
# COMPACT_ATOMS: atom_id res chain seq x y z
N MET A 1 -27.19 13.73 12.74
CA MET A 1 -26.69 13.11 13.99
C MET A 1 -25.62 12.13 13.56
N GLU A 2 -24.37 12.58 13.51
CA GLU A 2 -23.23 11.76 13.09
C GLU A 2 -22.92 10.74 14.18
N VAL A 3 -22.91 9.47 13.78
CA VAL A 3 -22.58 8.34 14.65
C VAL A 3 -21.06 8.37 14.89
N PRO A 4 -20.56 8.22 16.13
CA PRO A 4 -19.13 8.28 16.43
C PRO A 4 -18.33 7.22 15.64
N PRO A 5 -17.08 7.53 15.23
CA PRO A 5 -16.30 6.76 14.26
C PRO A 5 -16.09 5.28 14.66
N THR A 6 -16.03 4.99 15.95
CA THR A 6 -15.84 3.63 16.49
C THR A 6 -17.01 2.67 16.25
N VAL A 7 -18.23 3.18 16.02
CA VAL A 7 -19.40 2.35 15.71
C VAL A 7 -19.42 1.97 14.23
N ARG A 8 -18.94 2.86 13.34
CA ARG A 8 -18.84 2.56 11.91
C ARG A 8 -17.76 1.52 11.61
N GLU A 9 -16.64 1.54 12.33
CA GLU A 9 -15.54 0.60 12.12
C GLU A 9 -15.91 -0.88 12.38
N HIS A 10 -17.00 -1.14 13.10
CA HIS A 10 -17.40 -2.51 13.41
C HIS A 10 -18.84 -2.87 13.06
N ALA A 11 -19.64 -1.96 12.50
CA ALA A 11 -21.06 -2.23 12.24
C ALA A 11 -21.33 -3.09 10.98
N GLY A 12 -20.38 -3.20 10.05
CA GLY A 12 -20.58 -3.93 8.79
C GLY A 12 -20.75 -5.44 8.93
N VAL A 13 -19.89 -6.08 9.72
CA VAL A 13 -19.96 -7.53 9.96
C VAL A 13 -21.23 -7.91 10.75
N PRO A 14 -21.58 -7.25 11.87
CA PRO A 14 -22.84 -7.48 12.58
C PRO A 14 -24.07 -7.26 11.71
N LEU A 15 -24.04 -6.30 10.78
CA LEU A 15 -25.14 -6.08 9.84
C LEU A 15 -25.33 -7.30 8.92
N LEU A 16 -24.26 -7.82 8.34
CA LEU A 16 -24.30 -9.02 7.50
C LEU A 16 -24.75 -10.26 8.26
N VAL A 17 -24.20 -10.47 9.46
CA VAL A 17 -24.59 -11.57 10.34
C VAL A 17 -26.04 -11.43 10.81
N GLY A 18 -26.51 -10.21 11.08
CA GLY A 18 -27.89 -9.93 11.46
C GLY A 18 -28.89 -10.20 10.33
N ILE A 19 -28.61 -9.71 9.12
CA ILE A 19 -29.45 -9.96 7.93
C ILE A 19 -29.50 -11.46 7.62
N GLY A 20 -28.33 -12.08 7.45
CA GLY A 20 -28.25 -13.50 7.10
C GLY A 20 -28.79 -14.40 8.21
N GLY A 21 -28.47 -14.11 9.47
CA GLY A 21 -28.92 -14.89 10.62
C GLY A 21 -30.44 -14.79 10.86
N GLY A 22 -31.02 -13.61 10.71
CA GLY A 22 -32.48 -13.42 10.84
C GLY A 22 -33.25 -14.17 9.75
N LEU A 23 -32.79 -14.09 8.50
CA LEU A 23 -33.39 -14.82 7.38
C LEU A 23 -33.23 -16.33 7.56
N PHE A 24 -32.04 -16.80 7.96
CA PHE A 24 -31.78 -18.21 8.23
C PHE A 24 -32.68 -18.76 9.35
N ALA A 25 -32.81 -18.03 10.47
CA ALA A 25 -33.66 -18.44 11.58
C ALA A 25 -35.14 -18.54 11.17
N THR A 26 -35.60 -17.65 10.29
CA THR A 26 -36.97 -17.69 9.77
C THR A 26 -37.21 -18.95 8.93
N HIS A 27 -36.25 -19.36 8.09
CA HIS A 27 -36.33 -20.62 7.34
C HIS A 27 -36.34 -21.84 8.24
N VAL A 28 -35.50 -21.87 9.27
CA VAL A 28 -35.46 -22.99 10.23
C VAL A 28 -36.79 -23.10 10.99
N TRP A 29 -37.37 -21.98 11.42
CA TRP A 29 -38.66 -21.96 12.10
C TRP A 29 -39.76 -22.58 11.23
N HIS A 30 -39.83 -22.17 9.96
CA HIS A 30 -40.81 -22.67 9.02
C HIS A 30 -40.58 -24.17 8.69
N ALA A 31 -39.31 -24.60 8.53
CA ALA A 31 -38.94 -25.99 8.28
C ALA A 31 -39.38 -26.99 9.38
N VAL A 32 -39.49 -26.53 10.63
CA VAL A 32 -39.89 -27.36 11.78
C VAL A 32 -41.42 -27.43 11.94
N GLY A 33 -42.16 -26.51 11.31
CA GLY A 33 -43.60 -26.34 11.50
C GLY A 33 -44.50 -27.13 10.55
N GLU A 34 -44.00 -27.54 9.37
CA GLU A 34 -44.86 -28.07 8.29
C GLU A 34 -44.35 -29.38 7.67
N GLU A 35 -45.29 -30.29 7.35
CA GLU A 35 -45.00 -31.50 6.55
C GLU A 35 -45.07 -31.16 5.06
N GLU A 36 -43.93 -30.85 4.45
CA GLU A 36 -43.85 -30.50 3.03
C GLU A 36 -43.44 -31.67 2.12
N SER A 37 -43.75 -31.54 0.82
CA SER A 37 -43.18 -32.42 -0.21
C SER A 37 -41.66 -32.22 -0.34
N ALA A 38 -40.92 -33.26 -0.72
CA ALA A 38 -39.46 -33.17 -0.85
C ALA A 38 -38.99 -32.07 -1.82
N ALA A 39 -39.76 -31.76 -2.87
CA ALA A 39 -39.43 -30.70 -3.81
C ALA A 39 -39.66 -29.30 -3.22
N THR A 40 -40.78 -29.11 -2.50
CA THR A 40 -41.09 -27.84 -1.81
C THR A 40 -40.06 -27.56 -0.72
N PHE A 41 -39.71 -28.59 0.06
CA PHE A 41 -38.70 -28.48 1.10
C PHE A 41 -37.32 -28.07 0.54
N LEU A 42 -36.88 -28.69 -0.57
CA LEU A 42 -35.57 -28.39 -1.17
C LEU A 42 -35.51 -26.99 -1.81
N LEU A 43 -36.48 -26.64 -2.65
CA LEU A 43 -36.48 -25.37 -3.39
C LEU A 43 -36.98 -24.19 -2.56
N GLY A 44 -37.98 -24.43 -1.71
CA GLY A 44 -38.64 -23.42 -0.90
C GLY A 44 -37.90 -23.10 0.39
N ILE A 45 -37.22 -24.08 1.00
CA ILE A 45 -36.59 -23.91 2.32
C ILE A 45 -35.06 -24.02 2.23
N VAL A 46 -34.54 -25.13 1.71
CA VAL A 46 -33.10 -25.41 1.76
C VAL A 46 -32.30 -24.40 0.92
N ALA A 47 -32.69 -24.11 -0.32
CA ALA A 47 -31.95 -23.18 -1.16
C ALA A 47 -31.91 -21.73 -0.60
N PRO A 48 -33.04 -21.11 -0.19
CA PRO A 48 -33.04 -19.80 0.46
C PRO A 48 -32.29 -19.78 1.79
N MET A 49 -32.34 -20.87 2.56
CA MET A 49 -31.55 -21.04 3.78
C MET A 49 -30.05 -21.05 3.48
N LEU A 50 -29.60 -21.70 2.39
CA LEU A 50 -28.21 -21.65 1.95
C LEU A 50 -27.79 -20.25 1.49
N PHE A 51 -28.68 -19.47 0.88
CA PHE A 51 -28.39 -18.08 0.52
C PHE A 51 -28.15 -17.23 1.78
N ALA A 52 -29.03 -17.35 2.77
CA ALA A 52 -28.89 -16.66 4.05
C ALA A 52 -27.60 -17.08 4.80
N ALA A 53 -27.30 -18.39 4.82
CA ALA A 53 -26.05 -18.92 5.37
C ALA A 53 -24.81 -18.39 4.62
N GLY A 54 -24.89 -18.24 3.30
CA GLY A 54 -23.83 -17.65 2.48
C GLY A 54 -23.52 -16.21 2.86
N VAL A 55 -24.53 -15.39 3.15
CA VAL A 55 -24.35 -14.00 3.64
C VAL A 55 -23.68 -13.98 5.01
N VAL A 56 -24.09 -14.87 5.94
CA VAL A 56 -23.43 -15.00 7.26
C VAL A 56 -21.97 -15.44 7.11
N GLY A 57 -21.72 -16.49 6.33
CA GLY A 57 -20.38 -17.00 6.06
C GLY A 57 -19.48 -15.94 5.41
N GLY A 58 -20.03 -15.15 4.49
CA GLY A 58 -19.37 -14.00 3.88
C GLY A 58 -19.02 -12.91 4.89
N GLY A 59 -19.92 -12.60 5.83
CA GLY A 59 -19.67 -11.66 6.93
C GLY A 59 -18.53 -12.14 7.85
N VAL A 60 -18.54 -13.42 8.24
CA VAL A 60 -17.47 -14.02 9.06
C VAL A 60 -16.14 -14.05 8.29
N TRP A 61 -16.17 -14.33 6.99
CA TRP A 61 -14.99 -14.31 6.12
C TRP A 61 -14.37 -12.92 6.05
N LEU A 62 -15.18 -11.87 5.91
CA LEU A 62 -14.71 -10.47 5.94
C LEU A 62 -14.08 -10.09 7.27
N TRP A 63 -14.66 -10.55 8.38
CA TRP A 63 -14.14 -10.32 9.73
C TRP A 63 -12.77 -10.99 9.94
N ARG A 64 -12.62 -12.25 9.55
CA ARG A 64 -11.34 -12.99 9.69
C ARG A 64 -10.21 -12.39 8.85
N ARG A 65 -10.54 -11.65 7.79
CA ARG A 65 -9.59 -10.98 6.89
C ARG A 65 -9.15 -9.60 7.40
N ASP A 66 -9.59 -9.20 8.61
CA ASP A 66 -9.35 -7.88 9.20
C ASP A 66 -9.66 -6.75 8.20
N THR A 67 -10.81 -6.88 7.55
CA THR A 67 -11.23 -5.95 6.49
C THR A 67 -11.70 -4.65 7.13
N ASP A 68 -11.29 -3.51 6.59
CA ASP A 68 -11.77 -2.18 6.99
C ASP A 68 -13.30 -2.16 7.21
N GLY A 69 -13.72 -1.61 8.34
CA GLY A 69 -15.12 -1.53 8.73
C GLY A 69 -16.00 -0.83 7.69
N GLU A 70 -15.44 0.13 6.95
CA GLU A 70 -16.17 0.80 5.87
C GLU A 70 -16.50 -0.16 4.70
N TYR A 71 -15.58 -1.07 4.37
CA TYR A 71 -15.81 -2.09 3.35
C TYR A 71 -16.91 -3.05 3.78
N ALA A 72 -16.84 -3.57 5.01
CA ALA A 72 -17.87 -4.47 5.53
C ALA A 72 -19.24 -3.79 5.56
N LEU A 73 -19.30 -2.50 5.92
CA LEU A 73 -20.53 -1.71 5.91
C LEU A 73 -21.12 -1.56 4.52
N ARG A 74 -20.30 -1.33 3.48
CA ARG A 74 -20.78 -1.25 2.10
C ARG A 74 -21.35 -2.57 1.61
N VAL A 75 -20.69 -3.71 1.88
CA VAL A 75 -21.24 -5.02 1.52
C VAL A 75 -22.56 -5.28 2.25
N GLY A 76 -22.62 -4.97 3.55
CA GLY A 76 -23.84 -5.07 4.33
C GLY A 76 -24.97 -4.19 3.79
N SER A 77 -24.65 -2.97 3.37
CA SER A 77 -25.62 -2.03 2.79
C SER A 77 -26.17 -2.55 1.46
N TRP A 78 -25.33 -3.06 0.56
CA TRP A 78 -25.79 -3.69 -0.68
C TRP A 78 -26.63 -4.94 -0.43
N SER A 79 -26.27 -5.75 0.57
CA SER A 79 -27.06 -6.92 0.98
C SER A 79 -28.45 -6.50 1.48
N ALA A 80 -28.53 -5.45 2.30
CA ALA A 80 -29.80 -4.92 2.79
C ALA A 80 -30.67 -4.36 1.66
N VAL A 81 -30.08 -3.60 0.73
CA VAL A 81 -30.77 -3.06 -0.45
C VAL A 81 -31.31 -4.19 -1.33
N GLY A 82 -30.49 -5.19 -1.62
CA GLY A 82 -30.90 -6.35 -2.41
C GLY A 82 -32.05 -7.11 -1.76
N ALA A 83 -31.97 -7.36 -0.45
CA ALA A 83 -33.04 -8.00 0.31
C ALA A 83 -34.35 -7.20 0.25
N ALA A 84 -34.29 -5.88 0.46
CA ALA A 84 -35.46 -5.01 0.41
C ALA A 84 -36.10 -4.97 -0.99
N VAL A 85 -35.29 -4.85 -2.05
CA VAL A 85 -35.78 -4.80 -3.44
C VAL A 85 -36.51 -6.09 -3.80
N LEU A 86 -35.95 -7.26 -3.49
CA LEU A 86 -36.63 -8.52 -3.78
C LEU A 86 -37.82 -8.79 -2.85
N ALA A 87 -37.77 -8.36 -1.58
CA ALA A 87 -38.94 -8.43 -0.69
C ALA A 87 -40.13 -7.65 -1.26
N VAL A 88 -39.89 -6.42 -1.73
CA VAL A 88 -40.92 -5.61 -2.42
C VAL A 88 -41.43 -6.33 -3.67
N GLY A 89 -40.53 -6.93 -4.47
CA GLY A 89 -40.93 -7.77 -5.61
C GLY A 89 -41.86 -8.92 -5.20
N GLY A 90 -41.54 -9.61 -4.10
CA GLY A 90 -42.39 -10.66 -3.53
C GLY A 90 -43.78 -10.16 -3.15
N VAL A 91 -43.85 -9.01 -2.47
CA VAL A 91 -45.14 -8.37 -2.13
C VAL A 91 -45.95 -8.01 -3.37
N LEU A 92 -45.30 -7.46 -4.41
CA LEU A 92 -45.98 -7.12 -5.67
C LEU A 92 -46.54 -8.36 -6.38
N VAL A 93 -45.80 -9.48 -6.36
CA VAL A 93 -46.28 -10.76 -6.92
C VAL A 93 -47.51 -11.25 -6.17
N ILE A 94 -47.52 -11.19 -4.84
CA ILE A 94 -48.67 -11.57 -4.02
C ILE A 94 -49.88 -10.71 -4.36
N LEU A 95 -49.72 -9.38 -4.41
CA LEU A 95 -50.79 -8.45 -4.75
C LEU A 95 -51.35 -8.70 -6.15
N TYR A 96 -50.48 -9.00 -7.12
CA TYR A 96 -50.89 -9.36 -8.47
C TYR A 96 -51.71 -10.65 -8.49
N GLN A 97 -51.26 -11.71 -7.81
CA GLN A 97 -51.99 -12.98 -7.76
C GLN A 97 -53.37 -12.87 -7.08
N GLN A 98 -53.48 -12.03 -6.05
CA GLN A 98 -54.76 -11.76 -5.39
C GLN A 98 -55.79 -11.13 -6.32
N GLN A 99 -55.38 -10.29 -7.29
CA GLN A 99 -56.30 -9.72 -8.30
C GLN A 99 -56.92 -10.78 -9.21
N TYR A 100 -56.24 -11.91 -9.40
CA TYR A 100 -56.75 -13.05 -10.17
C TYR A 100 -57.51 -14.07 -9.31
N GLY A 101 -57.77 -13.75 -8.04
CA GLY A 101 -58.50 -14.62 -7.12
C GLY A 101 -57.67 -15.79 -6.59
N VAL A 102 -56.35 -15.78 -6.76
CA VAL A 102 -55.45 -16.78 -6.16
C VAL A 102 -55.20 -16.39 -4.71
N VAL A 103 -55.57 -17.27 -3.78
CA VAL A 103 -55.22 -17.15 -2.36
C VAL A 103 -53.93 -17.92 -2.13
N MET A 104 -52.85 -17.20 -1.83
CA MET A 104 -51.59 -17.83 -1.41
C MET A 104 -51.61 -18.02 0.10
N ASP A 105 -51.45 -19.26 0.53
CA ASP A 105 -51.03 -19.56 1.89
C ASP A 105 -49.59 -19.06 2.09
N GLU A 106 -49.28 -18.64 3.33
CA GLU A 106 -47.92 -18.25 3.73
C GLU A 106 -47.25 -17.11 2.94
N GLN A 107 -48.00 -16.04 2.68
CA GLN A 107 -47.51 -14.84 1.99
C GLN A 107 -46.20 -14.27 2.57
N ALA A 108 -46.03 -14.34 3.90
CA ALA A 108 -44.80 -13.90 4.56
C ALA A 108 -43.57 -14.72 4.13
N PHE A 109 -43.73 -16.02 3.90
CA PHE A 109 -42.65 -16.91 3.52
C PHE A 109 -42.13 -16.61 2.11
N VAL A 110 -43.03 -16.32 1.16
CA VAL A 110 -42.65 -15.87 -0.20
C VAL A 110 -41.78 -14.62 -0.16
N VAL A 111 -42.13 -13.64 0.69
CA VAL A 111 -41.35 -12.41 0.86
C VAL A 111 -39.97 -12.69 1.46
N VAL A 112 -39.89 -13.57 2.47
CA VAL A 112 -38.62 -13.96 3.11
C VAL A 112 -37.71 -14.72 2.13
N ASN A 113 -38.28 -15.59 1.28
CA ASN A 113 -37.55 -16.27 0.21
C ASN A 113 -36.96 -15.29 -0.79
N ALA A 114 -37.77 -14.35 -1.26
CA ALA A 114 -37.32 -13.29 -2.16
C ALA A 114 -36.23 -12.44 -1.50
N ALA A 115 -36.42 -12.05 -0.23
CA ALA A 115 -35.43 -11.29 0.54
C ALA A 115 -34.10 -12.05 0.71
N SER A 116 -34.13 -13.37 0.88
CA SER A 116 -32.94 -14.22 1.03
C SER A 116 -32.10 -14.26 -0.25
N GLY A 117 -32.74 -14.45 -1.41
CA GLY A 117 -32.05 -14.33 -2.70
C GLY A 117 -31.51 -12.92 -2.94
N GLY A 118 -32.28 -11.90 -2.56
CA GLY A 118 -31.89 -10.50 -2.69
C GLY A 118 -30.69 -10.14 -1.83
N ALA A 119 -30.63 -10.65 -0.59
CA ALA A 119 -29.51 -10.46 0.32
C ALA A 119 -28.22 -11.04 -0.26
N LEU A 120 -28.27 -12.25 -0.82
CA LEU A 120 -27.10 -12.88 -1.44
C LEU A 120 -26.63 -12.13 -2.71
N LEU A 121 -27.56 -11.74 -3.59
CA LEU A 121 -27.23 -10.94 -4.77
C LEU A 121 -26.60 -9.59 -4.38
N GLY A 122 -27.18 -8.92 -3.39
CA GLY A 122 -26.64 -7.70 -2.82
C GLY A 122 -25.23 -7.90 -2.24
N PHE A 123 -24.99 -9.00 -1.53
CA PHE A 123 -23.66 -9.35 -1.03
C PHE A 123 -22.65 -9.49 -2.17
N ILE A 124 -22.98 -10.23 -3.24
CA ILE A 124 -22.11 -10.43 -4.40
C ILE A 124 -21.79 -9.09 -5.09
N VAL A 125 -22.82 -8.25 -5.30
CA VAL A 125 -22.66 -6.91 -5.87
C VAL A 125 -21.76 -6.04 -4.99
N GLY A 126 -21.96 -6.06 -3.67
CA GLY A 126 -21.14 -5.31 -2.73
C GLY A 126 -19.66 -5.75 -2.74
N VAL A 127 -19.40 -7.05 -2.80
CA VAL A 127 -18.02 -7.57 -2.96
C VAL A 127 -17.41 -7.13 -4.29
N TYR A 128 -18.18 -7.15 -5.38
CA TYR A 128 -17.72 -6.71 -6.69
C TYR A 128 -17.41 -5.20 -6.73
N ASP A 129 -18.30 -4.35 -6.19
CA ASP A 129 -18.09 -2.89 -6.08
C ASP A 129 -16.78 -2.56 -5.34
N ILE A 130 -16.49 -3.25 -4.24
CA ILE A 130 -15.25 -3.04 -3.47
C ILE A 130 -14.03 -3.49 -4.25
N ARG A 131 -14.09 -4.65 -4.92
CA ARG A 131 -12.98 -5.12 -5.76
C ARG A 131 -12.71 -4.15 -6.90
N GLN A 132 -13.75 -3.64 -7.55
CA GLN A 132 -13.64 -2.67 -8.63
C GLN A 132 -13.01 -1.36 -8.15
N ARG A 133 -13.50 -0.79 -7.05
CA ARG A 133 -12.94 0.45 -6.47
C ARG A 133 -11.48 0.32 -6.09
N ARG A 134 -11.10 -0.79 -5.44
CA ARG A 134 -9.70 -1.07 -5.12
C ARG A 134 -8.84 -1.20 -6.37
N ALA A 135 -9.36 -1.82 -7.43
CA ALA A 135 -8.64 -1.90 -8.70
C ALA A 135 -8.45 -0.52 -9.34
N GLU A 136 -9.47 0.33 -9.33
CA GLU A 136 -9.41 1.71 -9.84
C GLU A 136 -8.43 2.58 -9.04
N GLU A 137 -8.49 2.52 -7.71
CA GLU A 137 -7.56 3.24 -6.81
C GLU A 137 -6.11 2.81 -7.05
N ARG A 138 -5.87 1.50 -7.18
CA ARG A 138 -4.54 0.95 -7.49
C ARG A 138 -4.06 1.37 -8.86
N ALA A 139 -4.89 1.26 -9.89
CA ALA A 139 -4.55 1.67 -11.24
C ALA A 139 -4.20 3.16 -11.29
N THR A 140 -4.96 4.00 -10.57
CA THR A 140 -4.69 5.43 -10.45
C THR A 140 -3.36 5.70 -9.73
N ARG A 141 -3.09 5.00 -8.61
CA ARG A 141 -1.83 5.12 -7.87
C ARG A 141 -0.63 4.72 -8.72
N LEU A 142 -0.71 3.57 -9.39
CA LEU A 142 0.35 3.06 -10.26
C LEU A 142 0.59 4.01 -11.43
N THR A 143 -0.49 4.52 -12.05
CA THR A 143 -0.38 5.51 -13.14
C THR A 143 0.33 6.77 -12.67
N ARG A 144 0.01 7.30 -11.48
CA ARG A 144 0.71 8.47 -10.91
C ARG A 144 2.19 8.19 -10.69
N GLN A 145 2.55 7.05 -10.11
CA GLN A 145 3.94 6.67 -9.88
C GLN A 145 4.72 6.48 -11.19
N LEU A 146 4.09 5.86 -12.21
CA LEU A 146 4.69 5.72 -13.55
C LEU A 146 4.88 7.06 -14.26
N THR A 147 3.93 7.99 -14.10
CA THR A 147 4.07 9.35 -14.66
C THR A 147 5.25 10.09 -14.05
N VAL A 148 5.40 10.04 -12.72
CA VAL A 148 6.57 10.61 -12.02
C VAL A 148 7.85 9.95 -12.51
N LEU A 149 7.90 8.62 -12.52
CA LEU A 149 9.07 7.87 -12.98
C LEU A 149 9.46 8.25 -14.42
N ASN A 150 8.51 8.22 -15.35
CA ASN A 150 8.76 8.52 -16.76
C ASN A 150 9.26 9.95 -16.94
N ARG A 151 8.67 10.91 -16.22
CA ARG A 151 9.06 12.32 -16.27
C ARG A 151 10.47 12.54 -15.75
N VAL A 152 10.77 12.09 -14.53
CA VAL A 152 12.08 12.27 -13.91
C VAL A 152 13.16 11.55 -14.73
N LEU A 153 12.90 10.30 -15.17
CA LEU A 153 13.81 9.59 -16.07
C LEU A 153 14.07 10.36 -17.35
N ARG A 154 13.03 10.82 -18.04
CA ARG A 154 13.19 11.55 -19.30
C ARG A 154 13.98 12.84 -19.09
N HIS A 155 13.72 13.55 -18.00
CA HIS A 155 14.44 14.76 -17.65
C HIS A 155 15.92 14.47 -17.41
N ASP A 156 16.24 13.56 -16.50
CA ASP A 156 17.61 13.27 -16.08
C ASP A 156 18.43 12.63 -17.21
N ILE A 157 17.80 11.76 -18.01
CA ILE A 157 18.43 11.21 -19.22
C ILE A 157 18.78 12.34 -20.19
N ARG A 158 17.84 13.26 -20.44
CA ARG A 158 18.06 14.37 -21.37
C ARG A 158 19.16 15.32 -20.87
N THR A 159 19.16 15.64 -19.58
CA THR A 159 20.15 16.51 -18.96
C THR A 159 21.55 15.92 -19.10
N ASN A 160 21.75 14.68 -18.63
CA ASN A 160 23.05 14.02 -18.71
C ASN A 160 23.50 13.81 -20.17
N ALA A 161 22.59 13.42 -21.07
CA ALA A 161 22.90 13.24 -22.49
C ALA A 161 23.31 14.54 -23.18
N ASN A 162 22.67 15.67 -22.86
CA ASN A 162 23.04 16.98 -23.40
C ASN A 162 24.45 17.40 -22.94
N VAL A 163 24.79 17.16 -21.67
CA VAL A 163 26.13 17.46 -21.14
C VAL A 163 27.17 16.59 -21.82
N ILE A 164 26.92 15.28 -21.98
CA ILE A 164 27.80 14.37 -22.73
C ILE A 164 27.98 14.86 -24.16
N GLN A 165 26.90 15.16 -24.87
CA GLN A 165 26.96 15.59 -26.27
C GLN A 165 27.69 16.92 -26.44
N GLY A 166 27.45 17.88 -25.54
CA GLY A 166 28.11 19.19 -25.55
C GLY A 166 29.61 19.05 -25.33
N ASN A 167 30.03 18.34 -24.28
CA ASN A 167 31.45 18.10 -24.01
C ASN A 167 32.12 17.28 -25.12
N ALA A 168 31.43 16.27 -25.68
CA ALA A 168 31.97 15.46 -26.76
C ALA A 168 32.16 16.25 -28.06
N SER A 169 31.33 17.26 -28.31
CA SER A 169 31.49 18.14 -29.48
C SER A 169 32.72 19.05 -29.32
N LEU A 170 32.99 19.53 -28.10
CA LEU A 170 34.18 20.34 -27.78
C LEU A 170 35.50 19.55 -27.88
N LEU A 171 35.47 18.21 -27.75
CA LEU A 171 36.66 17.36 -27.94
C LEU A 171 37.24 17.42 -29.37
N THR A 172 36.49 17.96 -30.34
CA THR A 172 36.96 18.12 -31.72
C THR A 172 37.67 19.46 -31.97
N GLU A 173 37.73 20.34 -30.97
CA GLU A 173 38.34 21.67 -31.06
C GLU A 173 39.81 21.66 -30.58
N GLU A 174 40.71 22.29 -31.34
CA GLU A 174 42.17 22.21 -31.17
C GLU A 174 42.71 22.88 -29.88
N SER A 175 41.88 23.64 -29.16
CA SER A 175 42.28 24.47 -28.01
C SER A 175 41.62 24.09 -26.67
N VAL A 176 41.01 22.92 -26.57
CA VAL A 176 40.25 22.50 -25.38
C VAL A 176 41.04 21.50 -24.55
N ASP A 177 40.96 21.62 -23.22
CA ASP A 177 41.45 20.60 -22.28
C ASP A 177 40.63 19.32 -22.46
N THR A 178 41.22 18.36 -23.17
CA THR A 178 40.59 17.08 -23.52
C THR A 178 40.32 16.24 -22.28
N ASP A 179 41.16 16.35 -21.25
CA ASP A 179 41.07 15.51 -20.06
C ASP A 179 39.89 15.94 -19.18
N GLU A 180 39.71 17.25 -18.95
CA GLU A 180 38.58 17.79 -18.19
C GLU A 180 37.21 17.42 -18.82
N LYS A 181 37.13 17.49 -20.16
CA LYS A 181 35.90 17.14 -20.89
C LYS A 181 35.65 15.64 -20.90
N ALA A 182 36.69 14.82 -21.06
CA ALA A 182 36.59 13.37 -20.96
C ALA A 182 36.15 12.92 -19.56
N ASP A 183 36.65 13.58 -18.51
CA ASP A 183 36.24 13.34 -17.12
C ASP A 183 34.76 13.69 -16.91
N THR A 184 34.32 14.84 -17.42
CA THR A 184 32.91 15.24 -17.38
C THR A 184 32.01 14.22 -18.09
N ILE A 185 32.39 13.77 -19.29
CA ILE A 185 31.63 12.75 -20.03
C ILE A 185 31.56 11.44 -19.24
N ARG A 186 32.67 10.99 -18.65
CA ARG A 186 32.73 9.75 -17.86
C ARG A 186 31.85 9.84 -16.61
N GLN A 187 31.83 10.99 -15.94
CA GLN A 187 30.96 11.22 -14.79
C GLN A 187 29.49 11.11 -15.18
N GLN A 188 29.06 11.86 -16.21
CA GLN A 188 27.68 11.85 -16.67
C GLN A 188 27.21 10.48 -17.18
N ALA A 189 28.12 9.70 -17.79
CA ALA A 189 27.83 8.32 -18.17
C ALA A 189 27.63 7.41 -16.94
N THR A 190 28.40 7.64 -15.88
CA THR A 190 28.25 6.93 -14.59
C THR A 190 26.91 7.28 -13.94
N ASP A 191 26.52 8.55 -13.97
CA ASP A 191 25.23 9.04 -13.45
C ASP A 191 24.05 8.41 -14.20
N LEU A 192 24.14 8.26 -15.53
CA LEU A 192 23.13 7.53 -16.33
C LEU A 192 23.02 6.05 -15.94
N VAL A 193 24.13 5.38 -15.62
CA VAL A 193 24.12 4.00 -15.13
C VAL A 193 23.47 3.91 -13.74
N LYS A 194 23.76 4.87 -12.84
CA LYS A 194 23.12 4.98 -11.52
C LYS A 194 21.60 5.15 -11.67
N LEU A 195 21.17 6.05 -12.56
CA LEU A 195 19.77 6.27 -12.89
C LEU A 195 19.07 5.00 -13.40
N GLY A 196 19.72 4.24 -14.29
CA GLY A 196 19.18 2.98 -14.80
C GLY A 196 19.00 1.92 -13.70
N LYS A 197 19.92 1.85 -12.73
CA LYS A 197 19.78 0.97 -11.54
C LYS A 197 18.62 1.40 -10.65
N GLN A 198 18.51 2.70 -10.37
CA GLN A 198 17.39 3.25 -9.59
C GLN A 198 16.04 2.97 -10.27
N ALA A 199 15.94 3.17 -11.58
CA ALA A 199 14.74 2.88 -12.36
C ALA A 199 14.29 1.41 -12.22
N ARG A 200 15.24 0.48 -12.26
CA ARG A 200 14.98 -0.95 -12.09
C ARG A 200 14.50 -1.29 -10.68
N SER A 201 15.09 -0.68 -9.65
CA SER A 201 14.62 -0.83 -8.26
C SER A 201 13.19 -0.31 -8.10
N VAL A 202 12.86 0.83 -8.73
CA VAL A 202 11.49 1.35 -8.76
C VAL A 202 10.53 0.37 -9.44
N GLU A 203 10.89 -0.14 -10.63
CA GLU A 203 10.07 -1.12 -11.35
C GLU A 203 9.77 -2.35 -10.48
N GLN A 204 10.77 -2.87 -9.76
CA GLN A 204 10.59 -4.01 -8.85
C GLN A 204 9.60 -3.69 -7.70
N ILE A 205 9.64 -2.47 -7.16
CA ILE A 205 8.73 -2.00 -6.10
C ILE A 205 7.29 -1.84 -6.61
N LEU A 206 7.13 -1.38 -7.85
CA LEU A 206 5.83 -1.12 -8.45
C LEU A 206 5.13 -2.40 -8.93
N THR A 207 5.90 -3.39 -9.40
CA THR A 207 5.36 -4.63 -9.98
C THR A 207 5.10 -5.75 -8.96
N THR A 208 5.70 -5.68 -7.77
CA THR A 208 5.49 -6.71 -6.74
C THR A 208 4.18 -6.49 -5.98
N GLU A 209 3.24 -7.45 -6.11
CA GLU A 209 1.92 -7.40 -5.45
C GLU A 209 1.95 -7.89 -4.00
N GLU A 210 2.88 -8.78 -3.65
CA GLU A 210 2.98 -9.34 -2.30
C GLU A 210 3.67 -8.38 -1.32
N VAL A 211 3.26 -8.46 -0.04
CA VAL A 211 3.93 -7.75 1.06
C VAL A 211 5.26 -8.46 1.31
N ASP A 212 6.26 -8.00 0.59
CA ASP A 212 7.60 -8.53 0.64
C ASP A 212 8.40 -7.85 1.76
N ARG A 213 8.02 -8.15 3.01
CA ARG A 213 8.66 -7.63 4.21
C ARG A 213 9.31 -8.76 4.98
N GLU A 214 10.56 -8.56 5.37
CA GLU A 214 11.31 -9.53 6.15
C GLU A 214 12.05 -8.85 7.30
N SER A 215 12.41 -9.65 8.31
CA SER A 215 13.24 -9.19 9.41
C SER A 215 14.66 -9.01 8.90
N GLN A 216 15.20 -7.80 9.01
CA GLN A 216 16.53 -7.43 8.56
C GLN A 216 17.29 -6.73 9.68
N GLU A 217 18.61 -6.93 9.68
CA GLU A 217 19.52 -6.34 10.66
C GLU A 217 20.16 -5.09 10.02
N LEU A 218 19.80 -3.90 10.50
CA LEU A 218 20.18 -2.65 9.84
C LEU A 218 21.65 -2.29 10.03
N THR A 219 22.24 -2.55 11.20
CA THR A 219 23.62 -2.16 11.53
C THR A 219 24.64 -2.55 10.46
N PRO A 220 24.78 -3.84 10.06
CA PRO A 220 25.76 -4.23 9.04
C PRO A 220 25.45 -3.64 7.67
N THR A 221 24.17 -3.41 7.35
CA THR A 221 23.74 -2.84 6.07
C THR A 221 24.11 -1.36 5.97
N VAL A 222 23.88 -0.60 7.04
CA VAL A 222 24.25 0.82 7.13
C VAL A 222 25.77 0.97 7.11
N GLU A 223 26.49 0.17 7.90
CA GLU A 223 27.97 0.17 7.92
C GLU A 223 28.56 -0.07 6.53
N ALA A 224 28.06 -1.10 5.81
CA ALA A 224 28.50 -1.41 4.46
C ALA A 224 28.19 -0.28 3.45
N CYS A 225 27.06 0.41 3.60
CA CYS A 225 26.76 1.60 2.78
C CYS A 225 27.73 2.75 3.09
N CYS A 226 27.94 3.07 4.36
CA CYS A 226 28.86 4.13 4.78
C CYS A 226 30.30 3.84 4.31
N GLU A 227 30.78 2.60 4.41
CA GLU A 227 32.11 2.21 3.92
C GLU A 227 32.26 2.40 2.41
N ARG A 228 31.23 2.06 1.63
CA ARG A 228 31.21 2.29 0.19
C ARG A 228 31.30 3.79 -0.11
N VAL A 229 30.46 4.61 0.53
CA VAL A 229 30.44 6.06 0.31
C VAL A 229 31.77 6.72 0.72
N ARG A 230 32.39 6.29 1.84
CA ARG A 230 33.73 6.77 2.25
C ARG A 230 34.80 6.44 1.21
N ARG A 231 34.74 5.25 0.59
CA ARG A 231 35.71 4.83 -0.43
C ARG A 231 35.60 5.71 -1.69
N ASP A 232 34.38 6.02 -2.08
CA ASP A 232 34.09 6.77 -3.29
C ASP A 232 34.27 8.30 -3.06
N ASN A 233 34.17 8.75 -1.79
CA ASN A 233 34.31 10.16 -1.39
C ASN A 233 35.30 10.32 -0.21
N PRO A 234 36.63 10.29 -0.47
CA PRO A 234 37.64 10.32 0.60
C PRO A 234 37.67 11.59 1.46
N SER A 235 37.10 12.70 0.97
CA SER A 235 36.96 13.96 1.70
C SER A 235 35.79 13.98 2.69
N ALA A 236 34.89 13.00 2.64
CA ALA A 236 33.71 12.96 3.50
C ALA A 236 34.01 12.39 4.89
N GLU A 237 33.59 13.10 5.92
CA GLU A 237 33.61 12.66 7.32
C GLU A 237 32.25 12.00 7.66
N ILE A 238 32.21 10.67 7.70
CA ILE A 238 30.99 9.93 8.04
C ILE A 238 31.13 9.32 9.43
N ASP A 239 30.33 9.80 10.38
CA ASP A 239 30.21 9.31 11.75
C ASP A 239 29.01 8.37 11.88
N VAL A 240 29.22 7.18 12.45
CA VAL A 240 28.19 6.13 12.54
C VAL A 240 28.10 5.69 13.98
N SER A 241 26.96 5.96 14.61
CA SER A 241 26.68 5.63 16.00
C SER A 241 25.42 4.77 16.07
N LEU A 242 25.62 3.46 15.94
CA LEU A 242 24.55 2.45 15.91
C LEU A 242 24.73 1.44 17.04
N PRO A 243 23.64 0.94 17.65
CA PRO A 243 23.68 -0.24 18.48
C PRO A 243 24.20 -1.46 17.71
N PRO A 244 24.76 -2.48 18.40
CA PRO A 244 25.26 -3.70 17.77
C PRO A 244 24.20 -4.46 16.96
N THR A 245 22.93 -4.32 17.37
CA THR A 245 21.78 -4.97 16.72
C THR A 245 20.60 -4.01 16.68
N VAL A 246 20.10 -3.77 15.48
CA VAL A 246 18.93 -2.97 15.12
C VAL A 246 18.06 -3.79 14.15
N PRO A 247 17.29 -4.77 14.69
CA PRO A 247 16.42 -5.60 13.87
C PRO A 247 15.13 -4.84 13.52
N VAL A 248 14.78 -4.82 12.23
CA VAL A 248 13.58 -4.15 11.71
C VAL A 248 12.83 -5.05 10.74
N VAL A 249 11.52 -4.81 10.58
CA VAL A 249 10.73 -5.39 9.49
C VAL A 249 10.74 -4.40 8.33
N ALA A 250 11.38 -4.78 7.22
CA ALA A 250 11.52 -3.91 6.05
C ALA A 250 11.45 -4.68 4.73
N HIS A 251 11.25 -3.95 3.63
CA HIS A 251 11.29 -4.49 2.28
C HIS A 251 12.69 -4.97 1.91
N ARG A 252 12.83 -6.01 1.08
CA ARG A 252 14.14 -6.57 0.65
C ARG A 252 15.09 -5.58 -0.04
N LEU A 253 14.59 -4.39 -0.39
CA LEU A 253 15.33 -3.32 -1.05
C LEU A 253 15.71 -2.19 -0.08
N ILE A 254 15.62 -2.41 1.23
CA ILE A 254 15.95 -1.38 2.22
C ILE A 254 17.40 -0.91 2.09
N ASP A 255 18.32 -1.80 1.71
CA ASP A 255 19.69 -1.50 1.35
C ASP A 255 19.81 -0.38 0.30
N SER A 256 18.94 -0.40 -0.72
CA SER A 256 18.88 0.62 -1.76
C SER A 256 18.40 1.95 -1.20
N ALA A 257 17.43 1.98 -0.29
CA ALA A 257 17.01 3.22 0.36
C ALA A 257 18.15 3.81 1.21
N LEU A 258 18.81 2.98 2.02
CA LEU A 258 19.93 3.39 2.86
C LEU A 258 21.09 3.95 2.02
N ALA A 259 21.45 3.25 0.95
CA ALA A 259 22.46 3.70 0.00
C ALA A 259 22.12 5.08 -0.56
N ASN A 260 20.88 5.28 -1.04
CA ASN A 260 20.47 6.56 -1.62
C ASN A 260 20.49 7.69 -0.60
N VAL A 261 20.01 7.48 0.63
CA VAL A 261 20.03 8.54 1.66
C VAL A 261 21.47 8.94 2.03
N ILE A 262 22.35 7.95 2.24
CA ILE A 262 23.75 8.21 2.65
C ILE A 262 24.55 8.81 1.48
N GLU A 263 24.35 8.33 0.25
CA GLU A 263 24.99 8.91 -0.95
C GLU A 263 24.53 10.35 -1.16
N ASN A 264 23.22 10.62 -1.07
CA ASN A 264 22.69 11.98 -1.24
C ASN A 264 23.26 12.96 -0.22
N ALA A 265 23.44 12.53 1.03
CA ALA A 265 24.01 13.35 2.11
C ALA A 265 25.47 13.81 1.85
N VAL A 266 26.18 13.11 0.96
CA VAL A 266 27.55 13.44 0.55
C VAL A 266 27.58 14.11 -0.82
N GLU A 267 26.89 13.56 -1.82
CA GLU A 267 26.91 14.05 -3.22
C GLU A 267 26.29 15.44 -3.37
N HIS A 268 25.25 15.77 -2.58
CA HIS A 268 24.59 17.06 -2.61
C HIS A 268 25.10 18.04 -1.54
N ASN A 269 26.20 17.70 -0.88
CA ASN A 269 26.81 18.54 0.13
C ASN A 269 27.69 19.61 -0.55
N ASP A 270 27.50 20.87 -0.19
CA ASP A 270 28.22 22.01 -0.77
C ASP A 270 29.48 22.40 0.02
N LYS A 271 29.77 21.71 1.14
CA LYS A 271 30.92 22.00 2.00
C LYS A 271 32.17 21.27 1.49
N GLU A 272 33.33 21.89 1.70
CA GLU A 272 34.65 21.30 1.37
C GLU A 272 34.87 19.94 2.06
N THR A 273 34.32 19.79 3.27
CA THR A 273 34.29 18.54 4.03
C THR A 273 32.83 18.18 4.31
N PRO A 274 32.22 17.31 3.50
CA PRO A 274 30.90 16.76 3.76
C PRO A 274 30.93 16.00 5.09
N ARG A 275 30.06 16.38 6.03
CA ARG A 275 29.90 15.71 7.32
C ARG A 275 28.54 15.04 7.36
N VAL A 276 28.55 13.73 7.60
CA VAL A 276 27.34 12.93 7.70
C VAL A 276 27.36 12.17 9.02
N ARG A 277 26.28 12.25 9.79
CA ARG A 277 26.07 11.48 11.02
C ARG A 277 24.91 10.53 10.83
N VAL A 278 25.14 9.26 11.14
CA VAL A 278 24.11 8.21 11.06
C VAL A 278 23.86 7.62 12.44
N GLU A 279 22.63 7.76 12.93
CA GLU A 279 22.20 7.37 14.27
C GLU A 279 20.87 6.62 14.23
N THR A 280 20.58 5.82 15.25
CA THR A 280 19.26 5.21 15.43
C THR A 280 18.69 5.50 16.80
N GLU A 281 17.39 5.77 16.84
CA GLU A 281 16.65 5.98 18.08
C GLU A 281 15.43 5.04 18.17
N PRO A 282 15.16 4.42 19.34
CA PRO A 282 13.93 3.68 19.54
C PRO A 282 12.75 4.64 19.72
N VAL A 283 11.66 4.40 18.99
CA VAL A 283 10.44 5.22 19.04
C VAL A 283 9.24 4.31 19.28
N SER A 284 8.44 4.55 20.31
CA SER A 284 7.19 3.80 20.52
C SER A 284 5.98 4.68 20.19
N ARG A 285 5.08 4.19 19.33
CA ARG A 285 3.87 4.92 18.91
C ARG A 285 2.69 3.97 18.87
N ASN A 286 1.60 4.34 19.55
CA ASN A 286 0.35 3.57 19.59
C ASN A 286 0.54 2.11 20.02
N GLY A 287 1.50 1.82 20.90
CA GLY A 287 1.80 0.46 21.36
C GLY A 287 2.65 -0.38 20.39
N THR A 288 3.14 0.20 19.30
CA THR A 288 4.08 -0.43 18.36
C THR A 288 5.46 0.20 18.55
N ASP A 289 6.48 -0.66 18.63
CA ASP A 289 7.87 -0.23 18.70
C ASP A 289 8.47 -0.07 17.29
N TYR A 290 9.17 1.03 17.11
CA TYR A 290 9.85 1.42 15.88
C TYR A 290 11.31 1.72 16.16
N VAL A 291 12.10 1.62 15.09
CA VAL A 291 13.45 2.18 15.00
C VAL A 291 13.36 3.36 14.05
N GLU A 292 13.87 4.50 14.48
CA GLU A 292 14.08 5.67 13.62
C GLU A 292 15.57 5.79 13.30
N LEU A 293 15.93 5.55 12.04
CA LEU A 293 17.27 5.82 11.53
C LEU A 293 17.33 7.28 11.06
N ARG A 294 18.28 8.04 11.58
CA ARG A 294 18.51 9.45 11.27
C ARG A 294 19.82 9.57 10.50
N VAL A 295 19.77 10.15 9.30
CA VAL A 295 20.96 10.54 8.52
C VAL A 295 20.98 12.06 8.46
N ALA A 296 21.89 12.66 9.23
CA ALA A 296 22.07 14.10 9.32
C ALA A 296 23.30 14.54 8.52
N ASP A 297 23.16 15.58 7.70
CA ASP A 297 24.24 16.20 6.94
C ASP A 297 24.43 17.68 7.29
N ASN A 298 25.56 18.26 6.88
CA ASN A 298 25.87 19.69 7.01
C ASN A 298 25.81 20.45 5.67
N GLY A 299 25.08 19.94 4.68
CA GLY A 299 24.95 20.54 3.36
C GLY A 299 23.96 21.73 3.35
N PRO A 300 23.46 22.14 2.17
CA PRO A 300 22.56 23.29 2.03
C PRO A 300 21.11 22.99 2.48
N GLY A 301 20.82 21.73 2.77
CA GLY A 301 19.49 21.22 3.07
C GLY A 301 18.64 20.89 1.83
N ILE A 302 17.52 20.19 2.04
CA ILE A 302 16.58 19.82 0.98
C ILE A 302 15.55 20.93 0.81
N ALA A 303 15.35 21.41 -0.42
CA ALA A 303 14.38 22.46 -0.71
C ALA A 303 12.94 22.05 -0.30
N GLU A 304 12.18 22.94 0.34
CA GLU A 304 10.81 22.63 0.78
C GLU A 304 9.91 22.17 -0.38
N SER A 305 10.09 22.74 -1.58
CA SER A 305 9.36 22.30 -2.78
C SER A 305 9.60 20.83 -3.13
N GLU A 306 10.81 20.32 -2.89
CA GLU A 306 11.15 18.91 -3.11
C GLU A 306 10.53 18.02 -2.01
N ILE A 307 10.57 18.47 -0.76
CA ILE A 307 9.92 17.79 0.37
C ILE A 307 8.40 17.70 0.15
N GLU A 308 7.76 18.78 -0.31
CA GLU A 308 6.32 18.81 -0.58
C GLU A 308 5.92 17.83 -1.70
N VAL A 309 6.70 17.75 -2.77
CA VAL A 309 6.49 16.78 -3.88
C VAL A 309 6.51 15.34 -3.36
N LEU A 310 7.49 15.01 -2.51
CA LEU A 310 7.61 13.69 -1.89
C LEU A 310 6.44 13.38 -0.95
N LYS A 311 6.00 14.35 -0.14
CA LYS A 311 4.83 14.23 0.76
C LYS A 311 3.53 13.97 -0.01
N ARG A 312 3.33 14.63 -1.16
CA ARG A 312 2.12 14.48 -2.00
C ARG A 312 2.08 13.15 -2.75
N GLY A 313 3.23 12.53 -3.01
CA GLY A 313 3.33 11.27 -3.75
C GLY A 313 3.07 11.40 -5.26
N TYR A 314 2.99 12.64 -5.78
CA TYR A 314 3.04 12.96 -7.21
C TYR A 314 3.65 14.36 -7.42
N GLU A 315 4.36 14.55 -8.53
CA GLU A 315 4.98 15.82 -8.93
C GLU A 315 4.05 16.59 -9.89
N THR A 316 4.11 17.93 -9.86
CA THR A 316 3.41 18.81 -10.81
C THR A 316 4.40 19.51 -11.76
N ASP A 317 3.94 20.05 -12.90
CA ASP A 317 4.79 20.71 -13.90
C ASP A 317 5.67 21.87 -13.40
N LEU A 318 5.43 22.36 -12.18
CA LEU A 318 6.06 23.56 -11.63
C LEU A 318 7.13 23.28 -10.56
N GLU A 319 7.24 22.04 -10.08
CA GLU A 319 8.19 21.65 -9.03
C GLU A 319 9.19 20.65 -9.65
N HIS A 320 10.49 20.87 -9.42
CA HIS A 320 11.57 20.00 -9.87
C HIS A 320 12.15 19.31 -8.64
N THR A 321 12.00 17.99 -8.54
CA THR A 321 12.78 17.19 -7.57
C THR A 321 14.17 16.91 -8.13
N SER A 322 15.18 16.82 -7.27
CA SER A 322 16.60 16.67 -7.64
C SER A 322 16.99 15.24 -8.07
N GLY A 323 16.01 14.34 -8.27
CA GLY A 323 16.23 13.04 -8.91
C GLY A 323 15.36 11.90 -8.35
N LEU A 324 15.56 10.69 -8.88
CA LEU A 324 14.81 9.48 -8.46
C LEU A 324 15.17 8.97 -7.05
N GLY A 325 16.27 9.45 -6.45
CA GLY A 325 16.82 8.90 -5.21
C GLY A 325 15.85 8.98 -4.03
N LEU A 326 15.33 10.17 -3.72
CA LEU A 326 14.41 10.36 -2.58
C LEU A 326 13.03 9.74 -2.83
N TRP A 327 12.60 9.64 -4.09
CA TRP A 327 11.40 8.89 -4.48
C TRP A 327 11.54 7.40 -4.17
N LEU A 328 12.69 6.83 -4.55
CA LEU A 328 13.02 5.43 -4.27
C LEU A 328 13.02 5.16 -2.76
N VAL A 329 13.65 6.02 -1.96
CA VAL A 329 13.62 5.96 -0.49
C VAL A 329 12.18 5.96 0.04
N SER A 330 11.38 6.94 -0.39
CA SER A 330 9.99 7.08 0.04
C SER A 330 9.14 5.85 -0.28
N TRP A 331 9.30 5.27 -1.48
CA TRP A 331 8.55 4.08 -1.88
C TRP A 331 9.01 2.81 -1.16
N ILE A 332 10.32 2.61 -0.96
CA ILE A 332 10.85 1.45 -0.23
C ILE A 332 10.38 1.49 1.23
N VAL A 333 10.46 2.63 1.89
CA VAL A 333 10.04 2.78 3.29
C VAL A 333 8.52 2.63 3.41
N ALA A 334 7.75 3.21 2.50
CA ALA A 334 6.29 3.00 2.46
C ALA A 334 5.93 1.52 2.26
N ARG A 335 6.64 0.80 1.36
CA ARG A 335 6.45 -0.66 1.18
C ARG A 335 6.86 -1.45 2.40
N SER A 336 7.84 -0.98 3.15
CA SER A 336 8.24 -1.52 4.46
C SER A 336 7.19 -1.31 5.55
N GLY A 337 6.16 -0.48 5.31
CA GLY A 337 5.19 -0.07 6.31
C GLY A 337 5.71 1.00 7.27
N GLY A 338 6.81 1.65 6.88
CA GLY A 338 7.44 2.74 7.60
C GLY A 338 7.00 4.11 7.12
N GLU A 339 7.68 5.14 7.64
CA GLU A 339 7.46 6.54 7.27
C GLU A 339 8.81 7.25 7.09
N VAL A 340 8.89 8.13 6.10
CA VAL A 340 10.05 9.02 5.88
C VAL A 340 9.68 10.42 6.35
N ARG A 341 10.56 11.05 7.14
CA ARG A 341 10.47 12.47 7.49
C ARG A 341 11.75 13.20 7.11
N PHE A 342 11.60 14.49 6.88
CA PHE A 342 12.69 15.40 6.57
C PHE A 342 12.65 16.52 7.62
N GLU A 343 13.77 16.77 8.26
CA GLU A 343 13.96 17.82 9.26
C GLU A 343 15.15 18.69 8.84
N GLU A 344 15.15 19.96 9.21
CA GLU A 344 16.33 20.83 9.04
C GLU A 344 17.39 20.45 10.09
N ASN A 345 18.67 20.57 9.73
CA ASN A 345 19.79 20.41 10.66
C ASN A 345 20.35 21.76 11.10
N ASP A 346 20.81 21.87 12.34
CA ASP A 346 21.37 23.11 12.91
C ASP A 346 22.90 23.04 12.93
N PRO A 347 23.62 24.12 12.57
CA PRO A 347 23.14 25.40 12.04
C PRO A 347 22.75 25.39 10.55
N GLU A 348 23.05 24.32 9.83
CA GLU A 348 22.72 24.13 8.40
C GLU A 348 22.70 22.64 8.05
N GLY A 349 21.86 22.22 7.10
CA GLY A 349 21.80 20.85 6.57
C GLY A 349 20.43 20.21 6.63
N SER A 350 20.38 18.90 6.43
CA SER A 350 19.15 18.11 6.51
C SER A 350 19.31 16.87 7.38
N VAL A 351 18.19 16.43 7.94
CA VAL A 351 18.07 15.14 8.62
C VAL A 351 16.97 14.34 7.94
N VAL A 352 17.36 13.22 7.33
CA VAL A 352 16.43 12.25 6.74
C VAL A 352 16.16 11.17 7.79
N CYS A 353 14.91 11.08 8.24
CA CYS A 353 14.46 10.15 9.27
C CYS A 353 13.67 9.01 8.63
N LEU A 354 14.20 7.79 8.67
CA LEU A 354 13.52 6.58 8.21
C LEU A 354 13.00 5.81 9.43
N ARG A 355 11.69 5.74 9.58
CA ARG A 355 11.06 4.99 10.67
C ARG A 355 10.55 3.65 10.18
N LEU A 356 11.03 2.58 10.81
CA LEU A 356 10.70 1.19 10.47
C LEU A 356 10.21 0.45 11.71
N ALA A 357 9.30 -0.50 11.53
CA ALA A 357 8.82 -1.31 12.65
C ALA A 357 9.98 -2.14 13.20
N ARG A 358 10.16 -2.15 14.51
CA ARG A 358 11.16 -3.00 15.16
C ARG A 358 10.76 -4.46 14.95
N ALA A 359 11.71 -5.28 14.54
CA ALA A 359 11.49 -6.73 14.56
C ALA A 359 11.75 -7.22 15.99
N ASP A 360 10.76 -7.88 16.57
CA ASP A 360 10.97 -8.61 17.81
C ASP A 360 12.08 -9.65 17.56
N GLY A 361 13.05 -9.76 18.46
CA GLY A 361 14.23 -10.63 18.31
C GLY A 361 13.95 -12.15 18.18
N GLY A 362 12.70 -12.54 17.96
CA GLY A 362 12.33 -13.86 17.46
C GLY A 362 11.94 -13.76 15.99
N ALA A 363 12.74 -14.35 15.11
CA ALA A 363 12.43 -14.52 13.70
C ALA A 363 10.99 -15.04 13.51
N ARG A 364 10.07 -14.13 13.22
CA ARG A 364 8.76 -14.45 12.65
C ARG A 364 8.75 -13.79 11.29
N SER A 365 8.87 -14.61 10.24
CA SER A 365 8.40 -14.21 8.93
C SER A 365 6.93 -13.83 9.09
N VAL A 366 6.62 -12.54 8.97
CA VAL A 366 5.23 -12.11 8.81
C VAL A 366 4.88 -12.35 7.34
N GLY A 367 4.72 -13.63 6.99
CA GLY A 367 4.52 -14.09 5.62
C GLY A 367 4.42 -15.61 5.60
N GLY A 368 3.19 -16.11 5.57
CA GLY A 368 2.90 -17.55 5.56
C GLY A 368 1.48 -17.82 6.03
N SER A 369 0.47 -17.39 5.26
CA SER A 369 -0.85 -17.98 5.40
C SER A 369 -0.74 -19.45 4.97
N ASP A 370 -0.93 -20.36 5.91
CA ASP A 370 -1.08 -21.79 5.69
C ASP A 370 -2.04 -22.06 4.52
N THR A 371 -1.48 -22.38 3.36
CA THR A 371 -2.18 -23.06 2.28
C THR A 371 -2.11 -24.56 2.54
N ALA A 372 -2.87 -25.01 3.55
CA ALA A 372 -3.26 -26.40 3.62
C ALA A 372 -4.38 -26.64 2.59
N ALA A 373 -3.99 -27.09 1.39
CA ALA A 373 -4.91 -27.73 0.47
C ALA A 373 -5.43 -29.03 1.10
N PRO A 374 -6.74 -29.33 1.10
CA PRO A 374 -7.17 -30.69 1.38
C PRO A 374 -6.91 -31.54 0.13
N ALA A 375 -6.23 -32.66 0.35
CA ALA A 375 -6.24 -33.78 -0.56
C ALA A 375 -7.64 -34.43 -0.52
N VAL A 376 -8.21 -34.61 -1.72
CA VAL A 376 -9.38 -35.44 -2.08
C VAL A 376 -10.75 -34.99 -1.55
#